data_AF-A0AAN7D9E5-F1
#
_entry.id   AF-A0AAN7D9E5-F1
#
_cell.length_a   1.000
_cell.length_b   1.000
_cell.length_c   1.000
_cell.angle_alpha   90.00
_cell.angle_beta   90.00
_cell.angle_gamma   90.00
#
_symmetry.space_group_name_H-M   'P 1'
#
loop_
_entity.id
_entity.type
_entity.pdbx_description
1 polymer ?
#
loop_
_entity_poly.entity_id
_entity_poly.type
_entity_poly.pdbx_seq_one_letter_code
_entity_poly.pdbx_strand_id
1 'polypeptide(L)'
;MVSCPHKNDIWSNISEQFLGYPKVANPQQVYQSIVNLNLKTYFIYNLDIKITIFDLFAATIRMIWRFHLLHTFEGMPFDTNYVTTKVCAEAMRLSDLKH
;
A
#
# COMPACT_ATOMS: atom_id res chain seq x y z
N MET A 1 18.05 -2.32 -7.53
CA MET A 1 16.78 -2.83 -8.08
C MET A 1 15.67 -2.47 -7.11
N VAL A 2 14.68 -1.69 -7.53
CA VAL A 2 13.54 -1.31 -6.69
C VAL A 2 12.62 -2.51 -6.60
N SER A 3 12.41 -3.01 -5.39
CA SER A 3 11.33 -3.94 -5.14
C SER A 3 10.33 -3.21 -4.28
N CYS A 4 9.28 -2.69 -4.90
CA CYS A 4 8.12 -2.16 -4.19
C CYS A 4 7.64 -3.13 -3.08
N PRO A 5 7.63 -4.45 -3.30
CA PRO A 5 7.34 -5.43 -2.25
C PRO A 5 8.34 -5.48 -1.09
N HIS A 6 9.60 -5.08 -1.28
CA HIS A 6 10.61 -5.02 -0.19
C HIS A 6 10.51 -3.76 0.67
N LYS A 7 9.56 -2.86 0.42
CA LYS A 7 9.26 -1.73 1.32
C LYS A 7 8.43 -2.19 2.52
N ASN A 8 9.00 -3.08 3.33
CA ASN A 8 8.29 -3.80 4.38
C ASN A 8 7.59 -2.88 5.38
N ASP A 9 8.24 -1.77 5.76
CA ASP A 9 7.68 -0.82 6.73
C ASP A 9 6.36 -0.22 6.23
N ILE A 10 6.30 0.13 4.94
CA ILE A 10 5.08 0.66 4.31
C ILE A 10 4.00 -0.42 4.30
N TRP A 11 4.32 -1.62 3.82
CA TRP A 11 3.34 -2.71 3.78
C TRP A 11 2.85 -3.10 5.17
N SER A 12 3.71 -3.08 6.18
CA SER A 12 3.36 -3.39 7.57
C SER A 12 2.41 -2.35 8.14
N ASN A 13 2.74 -1.06 8.00
CA ASN A 13 1.87 0.03 8.46
C ASN A 13 0.49 0.00 7.77
N ILE A 14 0.46 -0.25 6.46
CA ILE A 14 -0.79 -0.35 5.71
C ILE A 14 -1.60 -1.58 6.12
N SER A 15 -0.94 -2.72 6.36
CA SER A 15 -1.60 -3.93 6.84
C SER A 15 -2.20 -3.72 8.23
N GLU A 16 -1.48 -3.07 9.13
CA GLU A 16 -1.95 -2.78 10.47
C GLU A 16 -3.19 -1.88 10.47
N GLN A 17 -3.17 -0.83 9.65
CA GLN A 17 -4.24 0.18 9.59
C GLN A 17 -5.50 -0.29 8.87
N PHE A 18 -5.35 -0.97 7.72
CA PHE A 18 -6.48 -1.25 6.84
C PHE A 18 -6.94 -2.71 6.89
N LEU A 19 -6.06 -3.66 7.25
CA LEU A 19 -6.37 -5.07 7.15
C LEU A 19 -6.79 -5.70 8.49
N GLY A 20 -7.76 -6.59 8.39
CA GLY A 20 -8.17 -7.51 9.46
C GLY A 20 -7.33 -8.78 9.42
N TYR A 21 -6.88 -9.17 8.23
CA TYR A 21 -5.98 -10.30 8.01
C TYR A 21 -5.29 -10.19 6.64
N PRO A 22 -4.01 -10.59 6.51
CA PRO A 22 -3.03 -10.70 7.57
C PRO A 22 -2.69 -9.31 8.16
N LYS A 23 -2.50 -9.23 9.48
CA LYS A 23 -2.12 -7.99 10.18
C LYS A 23 -0.66 -7.60 9.98
N VAL A 24 0.22 -8.60 9.84
CA VAL A 24 1.66 -8.41 9.62
C VAL A 24 1.96 -8.65 8.15
N ALA A 25 2.64 -7.71 7.53
CA ALA A 25 3.09 -7.87 6.16
C ALA A 25 4.33 -8.78 6.09
N ASN A 26 4.29 -9.75 5.18
CA ASN A 26 5.47 -10.49 4.74
C ASN A 26 5.83 -10.00 3.32
N PRO A 27 6.99 -9.37 3.09
CA PRO A 27 7.41 -8.85 1.79
C PRO A 27 7.37 -9.87 0.65
N GLN A 28 7.78 -11.11 0.91
CA GLN A 28 7.77 -12.19 -0.07
C GLN A 28 6.33 -12.61 -0.41
N GLN A 29 5.45 -12.68 0.59
CA GLN A 29 4.03 -12.96 0.38
C GLN A 29 3.36 -11.83 -0.41
N VAL A 30 3.64 -10.57 -0.07
CA VAL A 30 3.16 -9.39 -0.80
C VAL A 30 3.63 -9.44 -2.25
N TYR A 31 4.92 -9.72 -2.48
CA TYR A 31 5.48 -9.88 -3.83
C TYR A 31 4.73 -10.97 -4.61
N GLN A 32 4.60 -12.17 -4.04
CA GLN A 32 3.92 -13.29 -4.69
C GLN A 32 2.45 -12.98 -4.97
N SER A 33 1.78 -12.30 -4.05
CA SER A 33 0.36 -11.94 -4.18
C SER A 33 0.15 -10.91 -5.30
N ILE A 34 1.06 -9.94 -5.44
CA ILE A 34 1.05 -8.94 -6.52
C ILE A 34 1.35 -9.61 -7.88
N VAL A 35 2.43 -10.39 -7.96
CA VAL A 35 2.85 -11.03 -9.23
C VAL A 35 1.81 -12.02 -9.74
N ASN A 36 1.16 -12.76 -8.84
CA ASN A 36 0.11 -13.72 -9.19
C ASN A 36 -1.30 -13.10 -9.26
N LEU A 37 -1.43 -11.78 -9.03
CA LEU A 37 -2.71 -11.07 -8.93
C LEU A 37 -3.72 -11.76 -7.97
N ASN A 38 -3.21 -12.40 -6.92
CA ASN A 38 -3.99 -13.20 -5.99
C ASN A 38 -4.01 -12.52 -4.62
N LEU A 39 -4.99 -11.64 -4.42
CA LEU A 39 -5.17 -10.86 -3.19
C LEU A 39 -6.28 -11.41 -2.27
N LYS A 40 -6.82 -12.59 -2.55
CA LYS A 40 -8.00 -13.15 -1.87
C LYS A 40 -7.80 -13.40 -0.36
N THR A 41 -6.56 -13.49 0.08
CA THR A 41 -6.19 -13.73 1.47
C THR A 41 -6.16 -12.46 2.31
N TYR A 42 -6.31 -11.28 1.70
CA TYR A 42 -6.26 -10.01 2.40
C TYR A 42 -7.68 -9.47 2.59
N PHE A 43 -8.04 -9.18 3.84
CA PHE A 43 -9.35 -8.70 4.23
C PHE A 43 -9.25 -7.33 4.87
N ILE A 44 -10.06 -6.38 4.40
CA ILE A 44 -10.15 -5.05 4.99
C ILE A 44 -10.93 -5.15 6.30
N TYR A 45 -10.39 -4.58 7.37
CA TYR A 45 -11.03 -4.59 8.70
C TYR A 45 -12.09 -3.51 8.87
N ASN A 46 -11.91 -2.37 8.21
CA ASN A 46 -12.70 -1.18 8.43
C ASN A 46 -13.98 -1.19 7.59
N LEU A 47 -15.14 -1.34 8.23
CA LEU A 47 -16.46 -1.36 7.60
C LEU A 47 -16.89 0.01 7.04
N ASP A 48 -16.31 1.10 7.53
CA ASP A 48 -16.64 2.46 7.10
C ASP A 48 -15.85 2.87 5.85
N ILE A 49 -14.80 2.12 5.51
CA ILE A 49 -14.00 2.34 4.31
C ILE A 49 -14.57 1.55 3.12
N LYS A 50 -14.89 2.27 2.05
CA LYS A 50 -15.50 1.75 0.82
C LYS A 50 -14.47 1.45 -0.27
N ILE A 51 -13.34 0.86 0.09
CA ILE A 51 -12.32 0.44 -0.88
C ILE A 51 -12.26 -1.07 -0.99
N THR A 52 -11.83 -1.57 -2.16
CA THR A 52 -11.49 -2.97 -2.33
C THR A 52 -10.03 -3.21 -1.93
N ILE A 53 -9.65 -4.48 -1.76
CA ILE A 53 -8.24 -4.80 -1.56
C ILE A 53 -7.37 -4.36 -2.73
N PHE A 54 -7.91 -4.39 -3.95
CA PHE A 54 -7.21 -3.92 -5.15
C PHE A 54 -6.96 -2.42 -5.11
N ASP A 55 -7.93 -1.63 -4.65
CA ASP A 55 -7.78 -0.18 -4.49
C ASP A 55 -6.64 0.13 -3.53
N LEU A 56 -6.58 -0.57 -2.38
CA LEU A 56 -5.54 -0.41 -1.37
C LEU A 56 -4.16 -0.78 -1.93
N PHE A 57 -4.02 -1.96 -2.52
CA PHE A 57 -2.75 -2.41 -3.10
C PHE A 57 -2.28 -1.49 -4.23
N ALA A 58 -3.20 -1.07 -5.10
CA ALA A 58 -2.87 -0.14 -6.18
C ALA A 58 -2.43 1.23 -5.63
N ALA A 59 -3.11 1.75 -4.61
CA ALA A 59 -2.69 2.99 -3.94
C ALA A 59 -1.29 2.87 -3.34
N THR A 60 -0.99 1.78 -2.63
CA THR A 60 0.33 1.50 -2.05
C THR A 60 1.42 1.43 -3.11
N ILE A 61 1.21 0.61 -4.14
CA ILE A 61 2.17 0.45 -5.24
C ILE A 61 2.42 1.78 -5.95
N ARG A 62 1.34 2.51 -6.29
CA ARG A 62 1.45 3.81 -6.96
C ARG A 62 2.26 4.81 -6.14
N MET A 63 2.02 4.92 -4.83
CA MET A 63 2.77 5.86 -3.98
C MET A 63 4.23 5.45 -3.83
N ILE A 64 4.52 4.17 -3.58
CA ILE A 64 5.90 3.69 -3.51
C ILE A 64 6.67 4.04 -4.78
N TRP A 65 6.08 3.78 -5.96
CA TRP A 65 6.72 4.11 -7.23
C TRP A 65 6.85 5.60 -7.45
N ARG A 66 5.80 6.39 -7.20
CA ARG A 66 5.85 7.85 -7.33
C ARG A 66 6.99 8.44 -6.51
N PHE A 67 7.07 8.10 -5.23
CA PHE A 67 8.12 8.65 -4.36
C PHE A 67 9.50 8.08 -4.68
N HIS A 68 9.58 6.87 -5.21
CA HIS A 68 10.84 6.36 -5.73
C HIS A 68 11.33 7.17 -6.94
N LEU A 69 10.42 7.51 -7.87
CA LEU A 69 10.75 8.35 -9.02
C LEU A 69 11.19 9.75 -8.59
N LEU A 70 10.47 10.39 -7.66
CA LEU A 70 10.87 11.69 -7.09
C LEU A 70 12.25 11.63 -6.43
N HIS A 71 12.53 10.57 -5.68
CA HIS A 71 13.85 10.40 -5.07
C HIS A 71 14.96 10.23 -6.10
N THR A 72 14.73 9.39 -7.11
CA THR A 72 15.74 9.07 -8.12
C THR A 72 16.00 10.22 -9.09
N PHE A 73 14.95 10.97 -9.49
CA PHE A 73 15.05 11.97 -10.55
C PHE A 73 15.02 13.41 -10.04
N GLU A 74 14.47 13.67 -8.86
CA GLU A 74 14.31 15.02 -8.30
C GLU A 74 15.09 15.23 -6.99
N GLY A 75 15.84 14.22 -6.52
CA GLY A 75 16.66 14.32 -5.31
C GLY A 75 15.87 14.42 -4.01
N MET A 76 14.56 14.15 -4.05
CA MET A 76 13.70 14.18 -2.86
C MET A 76 14.01 13.00 -1.93
N PRO A 77 14.27 13.20 -0.62
CA PRO A 77 14.47 12.09 0.31
C PRO A 77 13.29 11.10 0.30
N PHE A 78 13.58 9.80 0.28
CA PHE A 78 12.54 8.77 0.38
C PHE A 78 12.20 8.55 1.86
N ASP A 79 11.11 9.16 2.32
CA ASP A 79 10.59 9.00 3.68
C ASP A 79 9.42 8.01 3.70
N THR A 80 9.65 6.85 4.33
CA THR A 80 8.66 5.78 4.51
C THR A 80 7.38 6.24 5.21
N ASN A 81 7.49 7.08 6.25
CA ASN A 81 6.34 7.56 7.01
C ASN A 81 5.51 8.50 6.15
N TYR A 82 6.17 9.42 5.43
CA TYR A 82 5.49 10.32 4.51
C TYR A 82 4.78 9.55 3.38
N VAL A 83 5.43 8.55 2.79
CA VAL A 83 4.81 7.68 1.77
C VAL A 83 3.60 6.96 2.35
N THR A 84 3.71 6.41 3.57
CA THR A 84 2.60 5.73 4.25
C THR A 84 1.42 6.69 4.43
N THR A 85 1.64 7.91 4.94
CA THR A 85 0.59 8.93 5.06
C THR A 85 -0.10 9.22 3.73
N LYS A 86 0.65 9.27 2.62
CA LYS A 86 0.09 9.48 1.28
C LYS A 86 -0.72 8.30 0.77
N VAL A 87 -0.33 7.07 1.11
CA VAL A 87 -1.16 5.89 0.84
C VAL A 87 -2.47 5.97 1.62
N CYS A 88 -2.43 6.30 2.90
CA CYS A 88 -3.63 6.41 3.73
C CYS A 88 -4.59 7.48 3.20
N ALA A 89 -4.05 8.67 2.87
CA ALA A 89 -4.84 9.75 2.29
C ALA A 89 -5.49 9.35 0.95
N GLU A 90 -4.77 8.62 0.11
CA GLU A 90 -5.31 8.13 -1.16
C GLU A 90 -6.38 7.05 -0.95
N ALA A 91 -6.19 6.14 -0.01
CA ALA A 91 -7.19 5.12 0.35
C ALA A 91 -8.49 5.76 0.86
N MET A 92 -8.39 6.78 1.73
CA MET A 92 -9.56 7.54 2.19
C MET A 92 -10.23 8.29 1.04
N ARG A 93 -9.46 8.98 0.20
CA ARG A 93 -9.99 9.66 -0.99
C ARG A 93 -10.74 8.71 -1.92
N LEU A 94 -10.22 7.50 -2.14
CA LEU A 94 -10.87 6.47 -2.96
C LEU A 94 -12.16 5.94 -2.31
N SER A 95 -12.19 5.84 -0.99
CA SER A 95 -13.41 5.52 -0.23
C SER A 95 -14.48 6.58 -0.46
N ASP A 96 -14.09 7.85 -0.34
CA ASP A 96 -15.00 9.00 -0.44
C ASP A 96 -15.57 9.18 -1.86
N LEU A 97 -14.84 8.75 -2.89
CA LEU A 97 -15.33 8.81 -4.28
C LEU A 97 -16.43 7.80 -4.60
N LYS A 98 -16.66 6.79 -3.76
CA LYS A 98 -17.73 5.81 -3.95
C LYS A 98 -19.03 6.21 -3.24
N HIS A 99 -19.19 7.51 -2.97
CA HIS A 99 -20.42 8.14 -2.51
C HIS A 99 -21.35 8.49 -3.68
#